data_AF-A0A3M1DXH8-F1
#
_entry.id   AF-A0A3M1DXH8-F1
#
_cell.length_a   1.000
_cell.length_b   1.000
_cell.length_c   1.000
_cell.angle_alpha   90.00
_cell.angle_beta   90.00
_cell.angle_gamma   90.00
#
_symmetry.space_group_name_H-M   'P 1'
#
loop_
_entity.id
_entity.type
_entity.pdbx_description
1 polymer ?
#
loop_
_entity_poly.entity_id
_entity_poly.type
_entity_poly.pdbx_seq_one_letter_code
_entity_poly.pdbx_strand_id
1 'polypeptide(L)'
;MGGQLALTPQQRQTLLAYQRDELTEHHIYTRLARTVRDPANRAVLERIAADELRHSRLWARFTGQEVRPDWLRVGFYILVGRILGITFAVKLMERREEGAQDNYARMEGVVPDVGAVAQDEKAHEEALLAMLDEERLRYTGSIVLGLNDALVELTGTLAGLTLALQNTSLVAMTGAITGIAAALSMAASEY
;
A
#
# COMPACT_ATOMS: atom_id res chain seq x y z
N MET A 1 10.32 -22.11 -32.65
CA MET A 1 11.75 -22.33 -32.31
C MET A 1 12.27 -21.06 -31.68
N GLY A 2 12.20 -20.93 -30.36
CA GLY A 2 12.67 -19.74 -29.65
C GLY A 2 14.17 -19.84 -29.43
N GLY A 3 14.96 -19.02 -30.12
CA GLY A 3 16.39 -18.93 -29.88
C GLY A 3 16.62 -18.48 -28.43
N GLN A 4 17.39 -19.25 -27.67
CA GLN A 4 17.88 -18.78 -26.37
C GLN A 4 18.72 -17.53 -26.64
N LEU A 5 18.21 -16.38 -26.18
CA LEU A 5 18.97 -15.14 -26.16
C LEU A 5 20.30 -15.40 -25.45
N ALA A 6 21.41 -15.06 -26.10
CA ALA A 6 22.75 -15.20 -25.53
C ALA A 6 22.96 -14.11 -24.46
N LEU A 7 22.41 -14.32 -23.27
CA LEU A 7 22.53 -13.42 -22.13
C LEU A 7 23.92 -13.56 -21.49
N THR A 8 24.54 -12.44 -21.17
CA THR A 8 25.74 -12.44 -20.31
C THR A 8 25.39 -12.93 -18.90
N PRO A 9 26.36 -13.46 -18.12
CA PRO A 9 26.11 -13.87 -16.74
C PRO A 9 25.48 -12.77 -15.89
N GLN A 10 25.89 -11.52 -16.08
CA GLN A 10 25.34 -10.35 -15.40
C GLN A 10 23.89 -10.11 -15.79
N GLN A 11 23.56 -10.12 -17.08
CA GLN A 11 22.18 -9.93 -17.56
C GLN A 11 21.25 -11.03 -17.05
N ARG A 12 21.71 -12.29 -17.07
CA ARG A 12 20.96 -13.42 -16.51
C ARG A 12 20.68 -13.23 -15.02
N GLN A 13 21.68 -12.80 -14.24
CA GLN A 13 21.50 -12.57 -12.81
C GLN A 13 20.50 -11.45 -12.53
N THR A 14 20.52 -10.37 -13.33
CA THR A 14 19.55 -9.28 -13.20
C THR A 14 18.13 -9.74 -13.55
N LEU A 15 17.94 -10.51 -14.62
CA LEU A 15 16.61 -11.05 -14.96
C LEU A 15 16.06 -12.00 -13.89
N LEU A 16 16.92 -12.80 -13.24
CA LEU A 16 16.51 -13.64 -12.12
C LEU A 16 16.11 -12.80 -10.88
N ALA A 17 16.75 -11.65 -10.67
CA ALA A 17 16.37 -10.72 -9.63
C ALA A 17 15.00 -10.10 -9.92
N TYR A 18 14.77 -9.59 -11.13
CA TYR A 18 13.45 -9.11 -11.56
C TYR A 18 12.38 -10.17 -11.41
N GLN A 19 12.60 -11.37 -11.97
CA GLN A 19 11.65 -12.48 -11.83
C GLN A 19 11.24 -12.74 -10.38
N ARG A 20 12.18 -12.62 -9.44
CA ARG A 20 11.92 -12.84 -8.01
C ARG A 20 11.17 -11.67 -7.38
N ASP A 21 11.52 -10.45 -7.73
CA ASP A 21 10.86 -9.24 -7.23
C ASP A 21 9.40 -9.20 -7.70
N GLU A 22 9.16 -9.33 -9.01
CA GLU A 22 7.82 -9.43 -9.63
C GLU A 22 6.94 -10.53 -9.01
N LEU A 23 7.52 -11.72 -8.80
CA LEU A 23 6.79 -12.83 -8.17
C LEU A 23 6.46 -12.55 -6.69
N THR A 24 7.31 -11.76 -6.03
CA THR A 24 7.10 -11.34 -4.65
C THR A 24 6.01 -10.27 -4.58
N GLU A 25 6.05 -9.25 -5.45
CA GLU A 25 5.02 -8.21 -5.59
C GLU A 25 3.65 -8.81 -5.90
N HIS A 26 3.55 -9.75 -6.85
CA HIS A 26 2.33 -10.52 -7.12
C HIS A 26 1.68 -11.03 -5.82
N HIS A 27 2.50 -11.64 -4.96
CA HIS A 27 2.03 -12.23 -3.71
C HIS A 27 1.71 -11.21 -2.62
N ILE A 28 2.34 -10.03 -2.64
CA ILE A 28 2.03 -8.91 -1.76
C ILE A 28 0.70 -8.31 -2.19
N TYR A 29 0.57 -7.87 -3.44
CA TYR A 29 -0.65 -7.27 -3.98
C TYR A 29 -1.86 -8.20 -3.85
N THR A 30 -1.73 -9.49 -4.18
CA THR A 30 -2.81 -10.48 -3.99
C THR A 30 -3.30 -10.57 -2.54
N ARG A 31 -2.40 -10.45 -1.57
CA ARG A 31 -2.76 -10.54 -0.14
C ARG A 31 -3.29 -9.22 0.40
N LEU A 32 -2.73 -8.10 -0.02
CA LEU A 32 -3.20 -6.77 0.31
C LEU A 32 -4.62 -6.55 -0.23
N ALA A 33 -4.91 -6.98 -1.46
CA ALA A 33 -6.25 -6.94 -2.05
C ALA A 33 -7.33 -7.57 -1.16
N ARG A 34 -7.01 -8.66 -0.45
CA ARG A 34 -7.94 -9.35 0.47
C ARG A 34 -8.27 -8.54 1.72
N THR A 35 -7.45 -7.56 2.06
CA THR A 35 -7.66 -6.68 3.23
C THR A 35 -8.40 -5.38 2.87
N VAL A 36 -8.51 -5.06 1.58
CA VAL A 36 -9.17 -3.85 1.11
C VAL A 36 -10.68 -4.05 1.05
N ARG A 37 -11.42 -3.11 1.66
CA ARG A 37 -12.90 -3.13 1.71
C ARG A 37 -13.53 -2.65 0.40
N ASP A 38 -12.94 -1.63 -0.21
CA ASP A 38 -13.46 -1.02 -1.43
C ASP A 38 -13.27 -1.96 -2.63
N PRO A 39 -14.34 -2.42 -3.30
CA PRO A 39 -14.22 -3.33 -4.43
C PRO A 39 -13.44 -2.72 -5.60
N ALA A 40 -13.46 -1.40 -5.79
CA ALA A 40 -12.70 -0.74 -6.84
C ALA A 40 -11.19 -0.82 -6.57
N ASN A 41 -10.76 -0.44 -5.38
CA ASN A 41 -9.35 -0.51 -4.94
C ASN A 41 -8.85 -1.96 -4.92
N ARG A 42 -9.69 -2.90 -4.47
CA ARG A 42 -9.37 -4.32 -4.52
C ARG A 42 -9.11 -4.79 -5.96
N ALA A 43 -9.96 -4.40 -6.90
CA ALA A 43 -9.79 -4.77 -8.31
C ALA A 43 -8.51 -4.18 -8.92
N VAL A 44 -8.11 -2.96 -8.52
CA VAL A 44 -6.83 -2.37 -8.92
C VAL A 44 -5.66 -3.25 -8.47
N LEU A 45 -5.61 -3.61 -7.19
CA LEU A 45 -4.55 -4.47 -6.64
C LEU A 45 -4.54 -5.88 -7.24
N GLU A 46 -5.71 -6.47 -7.50
CA GLU A 46 -5.82 -7.78 -8.16
C GLU A 46 -5.33 -7.74 -9.61
N ARG A 47 -5.62 -6.65 -10.33
CA ARG A 47 -5.13 -6.44 -11.70
C ARG A 47 -3.62 -6.32 -11.72
N ILE A 48 -3.05 -5.45 -10.90
CA ILE A 48 -1.59 -5.27 -10.80
C ILE A 48 -0.94 -6.59 -10.42
N ALA A 49 -1.46 -7.31 -9.41
CA ALA A 49 -0.94 -8.62 -9.05
C ALA A 49 -0.93 -9.61 -10.24
N ALA A 50 -1.96 -9.59 -11.10
CA ALA A 50 -2.00 -10.45 -12.28
C ALA A 50 -0.96 -10.03 -13.34
N ASP A 51 -0.68 -8.74 -13.45
CA ASP A 51 0.33 -8.17 -14.33
C ASP A 51 1.75 -8.62 -13.88
N GLU A 52 2.10 -8.50 -12.59
CA GLU A 52 3.42 -8.95 -12.09
C GLU A 52 3.66 -10.44 -12.29
N LEU A 53 2.59 -11.24 -12.19
CA LEU A 53 2.69 -12.66 -12.47
C LEU A 53 2.99 -12.92 -13.95
N ARG A 54 2.47 -12.10 -14.87
CA ARG A 54 2.86 -12.17 -16.28
C ARG A 54 4.30 -11.73 -16.47
N HIS A 55 4.74 -10.63 -15.83
CA HIS A 55 6.11 -10.13 -15.90
C HIS A 55 7.11 -11.16 -15.42
N SER A 56 6.88 -11.75 -14.24
CA SER A 56 7.70 -12.85 -13.71
C SER A 56 7.78 -14.04 -14.69
N ARG A 57 6.65 -14.43 -15.30
CA ARG A 57 6.64 -15.51 -16.31
C ARG A 57 7.38 -15.13 -17.58
N LEU A 58 7.35 -13.87 -17.99
CA LEU A 58 8.11 -13.36 -19.13
C LEU A 58 9.62 -13.50 -18.84
N TRP A 59 10.08 -13.05 -17.67
CA TRP A 59 11.48 -13.20 -17.25
C TRP A 59 11.92 -14.66 -17.16
N ALA A 60 11.06 -15.54 -16.62
CA ALA A 60 11.30 -16.99 -16.57
C ALA A 60 11.54 -17.61 -17.96
N ARG A 61 10.87 -17.11 -19.01
CA ARG A 61 11.07 -17.59 -20.38
C ARG A 61 12.44 -17.25 -20.93
N PHE A 62 12.98 -16.07 -20.58
CA PHE A 62 14.31 -15.65 -21.03
C PHE A 62 15.45 -16.31 -20.23
N THR A 63 15.27 -16.51 -18.93
CA THR A 63 16.27 -17.19 -18.09
C THR A 63 16.20 -18.71 -18.21
N GLY A 64 15.03 -19.27 -18.52
CA GLY A 64 14.76 -20.71 -18.49
C GLY A 64 14.78 -21.30 -17.08
N GLN A 65 14.67 -20.46 -16.05
CA GLN A 65 14.75 -20.86 -14.65
C GLN A 65 13.56 -20.29 -13.87
N GLU A 66 13.02 -21.08 -12.95
CA GLU A 66 12.02 -20.62 -11.99
C GLU A 66 12.68 -20.23 -10.67
N VAL A 67 12.23 -19.11 -10.11
CA VAL A 67 12.68 -18.60 -8.81
C VAL A 67 11.57 -18.70 -7.79
N ARG A 68 11.93 -18.67 -6.50
CA ARG A 68 10.97 -18.62 -5.40
C ARG A 68 10.77 -17.19 -4.93
N PRO A 69 9.55 -16.80 -4.52
CA PRO A 69 9.29 -15.48 -3.97
C PRO A 69 9.98 -15.30 -2.61
N ASP A 70 10.19 -14.04 -2.24
CA ASP A 70 10.72 -13.65 -0.93
C ASP A 70 9.60 -13.59 0.11
N TRP A 71 9.31 -14.72 0.75
CA TRP A 71 8.23 -14.84 1.74
C TRP A 71 8.40 -13.93 2.98
N LEU A 72 9.64 -13.59 3.36
CA LEU A 72 9.90 -12.67 4.45
C LEU A 72 9.42 -11.27 4.09
N ARG A 73 9.73 -10.85 2.85
CA ARG A 73 9.26 -9.57 2.32
C ARG A 73 7.74 -9.52 2.21
N VAL A 74 7.11 -10.61 1.74
CA VAL A 74 5.64 -10.71 1.74
C VAL A 74 5.09 -10.50 3.14
N GLY A 75 5.60 -11.22 4.14
CA GLY A 75 5.16 -11.07 5.53
C GLY A 75 5.31 -9.64 6.07
N PHE A 76 6.43 -8.98 5.76
CA PHE A 76 6.69 -7.60 6.16
C PHE A 76 5.66 -6.62 5.59
N TYR A 77 5.38 -6.64 4.28
CA TYR A 77 4.42 -5.71 3.69
C TYR A 77 2.98 -5.96 4.15
N ILE A 78 2.61 -7.22 4.41
CA ILE A 78 1.31 -7.52 5.00
C ILE A 78 1.21 -7.02 6.45
N LEU A 79 2.30 -7.07 7.22
CA LEU A 79 2.34 -6.49 8.55
C LEU A 79 2.20 -4.96 8.50
N VAL A 80 2.94 -4.30 7.59
CA VAL A 80 2.84 -2.86 7.36
C VAL A 80 1.41 -2.47 6.96
N GLY A 81 0.83 -3.18 5.99
CA GLY A 81 -0.54 -2.91 5.53
C GLY A 81 -1.60 -3.09 6.62
N ARG A 82 -1.37 -4.00 7.57
CA ARG A 82 -2.25 -4.21 8.72
C ARG A 82 -2.11 -3.17 9.83
N ILE A 83 -0.90 -2.68 10.08
CA ILE A 83 -0.63 -1.77 11.20
C ILE A 83 -0.80 -0.31 10.76
N LEU A 84 -0.23 0.04 9.61
CA LEU A 84 -0.18 1.42 9.11
C LEU A 84 -1.24 1.70 8.04
N GLY A 85 -1.85 0.65 7.48
CA GLY A 85 -2.83 0.76 6.39
C GLY A 85 -2.23 0.51 5.02
N ILE A 86 -3.11 0.25 4.05
CA ILE A 86 -2.76 -0.11 2.66
C ILE A 86 -1.92 0.97 1.99
N THR A 87 -2.24 2.24 2.22
CA THR A 87 -1.51 3.40 1.68
C THR A 87 -0.02 3.36 1.99
N PHE A 88 0.35 3.02 3.24
CA PHE A 88 1.74 2.93 3.63
C PHE A 88 2.44 1.72 3.02
N ALA A 89 1.76 0.58 2.93
CA ALA A 89 2.32 -0.61 2.31
C ALA A 89 2.64 -0.37 0.84
N VAL A 90 1.68 0.18 0.08
CA VAL A 90 1.84 0.50 -1.35
C VAL A 90 2.92 1.56 -1.57
N LYS A 91 2.86 2.70 -0.87
CA LYS A 91 3.90 3.76 -0.97
C LYS A 91 5.31 3.24 -0.69
N LEU A 92 5.45 2.28 0.23
CA LEU A 92 6.73 1.69 0.58
C LEU A 92 7.23 0.73 -0.52
N MET A 93 6.33 0.07 -1.25
CA MET A 93 6.66 -0.73 -2.43
C MET A 93 7.14 0.15 -3.60
N GLU A 94 6.38 1.18 -3.97
CA GLU A 94 6.72 2.10 -5.08
C GLU A 94 8.13 2.71 -4.96
N ARG A 95 8.51 3.13 -3.75
CA ARG A 95 9.85 3.70 -3.48
C ARG A 95 11.00 2.74 -3.77
N ARG A 96 10.73 1.43 -3.77
CA ARG A 96 11.71 0.40 -4.12
C ARG A 96 11.83 0.25 -5.63
N GLU A 97 10.72 0.35 -6.35
CA GLU A 97 10.62 0.20 -7.81
C GLU A 97 11.16 1.40 -8.59
N GLU A 98 11.06 2.63 -8.05
CA GLU A 98 11.72 3.81 -8.63
C GLU A 98 13.22 3.58 -8.89
N GLY A 99 13.90 2.83 -8.01
CA GLY A 99 15.31 2.47 -8.18
C GLY A 99 15.57 1.34 -9.21
N ALA A 100 14.52 0.62 -9.61
CA ALA A 100 14.57 -0.47 -10.58
C ALA A 100 14.28 0.00 -12.02
N GLN A 101 13.45 1.03 -12.20
CA GLN A 101 13.11 1.64 -13.50
C GLN A 101 14.36 2.10 -14.28
N ASP A 102 15.34 2.69 -13.59
CA ASP A 102 16.64 3.09 -14.18
C ASP A 102 17.46 1.92 -14.76
N ASN A 103 17.16 0.68 -14.35
CA ASN A 103 17.82 -0.53 -14.83
C ASN A 103 17.09 -1.17 -16.02
N TYR A 104 15.77 -0.97 -16.14
CA TYR A 104 15.00 -1.44 -17.31
C TYR A 104 15.45 -0.76 -18.61
N ALA A 105 15.75 0.54 -18.55
CA ALA A 105 16.31 1.30 -19.69
C ALA A 105 17.65 0.71 -20.21
N ARG A 106 18.42 0.04 -19.35
CA ARG A 106 19.69 -0.60 -19.74
C ARG A 106 19.50 -1.98 -20.38
N MET A 107 18.31 -2.57 -20.24
CA MET A 107 17.90 -3.83 -20.84
C MET A 107 17.17 -3.63 -22.17
N GLU A 108 16.75 -2.38 -22.46
CA GLU A 108 16.09 -1.97 -23.69
C GLU A 108 17.03 -2.21 -24.88
N GLY A 109 16.79 -3.28 -25.65
CA GLY A 109 17.64 -3.73 -26.75
C GLY A 109 18.30 -5.10 -26.57
N VAL A 110 18.30 -5.66 -25.36
CA VAL A 110 18.80 -7.01 -25.07
C VAL A 110 17.65 -8.01 -24.99
N VAL A 111 16.54 -7.62 -24.37
CA VAL A 111 15.39 -8.49 -24.16
C VAL A 111 14.18 -7.86 -24.87
N PRO A 112 13.52 -8.58 -25.79
CA PRO A 112 12.28 -8.09 -26.40
C PRO A 112 11.20 -7.95 -25.31
N ASP A 113 10.23 -7.06 -25.54
CA ASP A 113 9.08 -6.81 -24.66
C ASP A 113 9.37 -6.07 -23.34
N VAL A 114 10.62 -5.68 -23.04
CA VAL A 114 10.95 -4.83 -21.86
C VAL A 114 10.21 -3.50 -21.89
N GLY A 115 10.07 -2.89 -23.07
CA GLY A 115 9.32 -1.63 -23.22
C GLY A 115 7.82 -1.76 -22.92
N ALA A 116 7.24 -2.95 -23.09
CA ALA A 116 5.85 -3.21 -22.72
C ALA A 116 5.72 -3.32 -21.19
N VAL A 117 6.65 -4.03 -20.53
CA VAL A 117 6.69 -4.10 -19.06
C VAL A 117 6.85 -2.70 -18.46
N ALA A 118 7.79 -1.89 -18.96
CA ALA A 118 7.98 -0.52 -18.48
C ALA A 118 6.73 0.38 -18.64
N GLN A 119 5.88 0.12 -19.64
CA GLN A 119 4.60 0.81 -19.79
C GLN A 119 3.56 0.30 -18.79
N ASP A 120 3.50 -1.02 -18.55
CA ASP A 120 2.65 -1.62 -17.53
C ASP A 120 3.03 -1.05 -16.14
N GLU A 121 4.32 -0.99 -15.79
CA GLU A 121 4.82 -0.40 -14.52
C GLU A 121 4.35 1.04 -14.32
N LYS A 122 4.45 1.88 -15.37
CA LYS A 122 3.98 3.26 -15.29
C LYS A 122 2.46 3.33 -15.08
N ALA A 123 1.71 2.45 -15.74
CA ALA A 123 0.26 2.39 -15.56
C ALA A 123 -0.12 1.86 -14.17
N HIS A 124 0.72 1.02 -13.54
CA HIS A 124 0.55 0.57 -12.16
C HIS A 124 0.74 1.73 -11.19
N GLU A 125 1.83 2.48 -11.31
CA GLU A 125 2.11 3.66 -10.49
C GLU A 125 0.95 4.66 -10.57
N GLU A 126 0.48 5.01 -11.78
CA GLU A 126 -0.64 5.92 -11.99
C GLU A 126 -1.94 5.40 -11.34
N ALA A 127 -2.22 4.09 -11.47
CA ALA A 127 -3.41 3.48 -10.87
C ALA A 127 -3.33 3.45 -9.33
N LEU A 128 -2.14 3.18 -8.77
CA LEU A 128 -1.91 3.20 -7.34
C LEU A 128 -2.03 4.61 -6.79
N LEU A 129 -1.42 5.61 -7.44
CA LEU A 129 -1.56 7.02 -7.05
C LEU A 129 -3.02 7.46 -7.00
N ALA A 130 -3.81 7.14 -8.03
CA ALA A 130 -5.24 7.46 -8.06
C ALA A 130 -6.01 6.78 -6.91
N MET A 131 -5.73 5.49 -6.66
CA MET A 131 -6.32 4.73 -5.56
C MET A 131 -5.99 5.36 -4.18
N LEU A 132 -4.75 5.79 -3.99
CA LEU A 132 -4.29 6.39 -2.73
C LEU A 132 -4.86 7.79 -2.50
N ASP A 133 -5.01 8.59 -3.54
CA ASP A 133 -5.62 9.92 -3.44
C ASP A 133 -7.11 9.83 -3.05
N GLU A 134 -7.83 8.83 -3.57
CA GLU A 134 -9.22 8.57 -3.18
C GLU A 134 -9.33 8.18 -1.70
N GLU A 135 -8.47 7.30 -1.21
CA GLU A 135 -8.45 6.93 0.21
C GLU A 135 -8.09 8.11 1.12
N ARG A 136 -7.09 8.91 0.73
CA ARG A 136 -6.70 10.10 1.49
C ARG A 136 -7.85 11.11 1.58
N LEU A 137 -8.60 11.31 0.50
CA LEU A 137 -9.75 12.21 0.49
C LEU A 137 -10.85 11.69 1.43
N ARG A 138 -11.16 10.38 1.36
CA ARG A 138 -12.16 9.74 2.23
C ARG A 138 -11.75 9.85 3.72
N TYR A 139 -10.50 9.54 4.03
CA TYR A 139 -9.95 9.60 5.40
C TYR A 139 -9.89 11.02 5.97
N THR A 140 -9.52 12.01 5.15
CA THR A 140 -9.51 13.40 5.60
C THR A 140 -10.92 13.89 5.93
N GLY A 141 -11.92 13.49 5.12
CA GLY A 141 -13.32 13.81 5.39
C GLY A 141 -13.85 13.18 6.68
N SER A 142 -13.51 11.91 6.92
CA SER A 142 -13.98 11.17 8.09
C SER A 142 -13.32 11.67 9.39
N ILE A 143 -12.01 11.98 9.37
CA ILE A 143 -11.34 12.65 10.49
C ILE A 143 -11.97 14.00 10.80
N VAL A 144 -12.24 14.83 9.79
CA VAL A 144 -12.78 16.18 10.02
C VAL A 144 -14.18 16.10 10.64
N LEU A 145 -15.03 15.19 10.16
CA LEU A 145 -16.36 14.97 10.73
C LEU A 145 -16.26 14.43 12.16
N GLY A 146 -15.43 13.42 12.40
CA GLY A 146 -15.22 12.86 13.73
C GLY A 146 -14.67 13.90 14.70
N LEU A 147 -13.66 14.68 14.30
CA LEU A 147 -13.11 15.74 15.14
C LEU A 147 -14.18 16.79 15.49
N ASN A 148 -15.05 17.15 14.53
CA ASN A 148 -16.12 18.10 14.78
C ASN A 148 -17.16 17.54 15.76
N ASP A 149 -17.59 16.29 15.60
CA ASP A 149 -18.52 15.63 16.52
C ASP A 149 -17.93 15.53 17.93
N ALA A 150 -16.65 15.13 18.04
CA ALA A 150 -15.92 15.09 19.30
C ALA A 150 -15.86 16.46 19.96
N LEU A 151 -15.51 17.50 19.21
CA LEU A 151 -15.39 18.86 19.74
C LEU A 151 -16.72 19.40 20.23
N VAL A 152 -17.82 19.15 19.50
CA VAL A 152 -19.16 19.56 19.90
C VAL A 152 -19.59 18.82 21.17
N GLU A 153 -19.43 17.50 21.23
CA GLU A 153 -19.81 16.67 22.38
C GLU A 153 -19.03 17.05 23.64
N LEU A 154 -17.71 17.22 23.51
CA LEU A 154 -16.81 17.53 24.62
C LEU A 154 -17.04 18.96 25.12
N THR A 155 -17.28 19.92 24.21
CA THR A 155 -17.62 21.31 24.58
C THR A 155 -18.99 21.39 25.25
N GLY A 156 -20.00 20.70 24.73
CA GLY A 156 -21.34 20.62 25.34
C GLY A 156 -21.30 19.99 26.73
N THR A 157 -20.53 18.91 26.88
CA THR A 157 -20.32 18.22 28.16
C THR A 157 -19.62 19.12 29.17
N LEU A 158 -18.53 19.79 28.78
CA LEU A 158 -17.82 20.73 29.66
C LEU A 158 -18.68 21.94 30.04
N ALA A 159 -19.46 22.49 29.12
CA ALA A 159 -20.39 23.58 29.41
C ALA A 159 -21.46 23.16 30.42
N GLY A 160 -22.05 21.97 30.25
CA GLY A 160 -23.02 21.40 31.19
C GLY A 160 -22.40 21.13 32.57
N LEU A 161 -21.20 20.53 32.61
CA LEU A 161 -20.47 20.27 33.86
C LEU A 161 -20.08 21.57 34.57
N THR A 162 -19.74 22.63 33.84
CA THR A 162 -19.40 23.94 34.44
C THR A 162 -20.61 24.58 35.13
N LEU A 163 -21.83 24.37 34.61
CA LEU A 163 -23.06 24.83 35.25
C LEU A 163 -23.47 23.92 36.43
N ALA A 164 -23.25 22.62 36.31
CA ALA A 164 -23.66 21.63 37.32
C ALA A 164 -22.68 21.54 38.50
N LEU A 165 -21.38 21.70 38.23
CA LEU A 165 -20.29 21.56 39.20
C LEU A 165 -19.66 22.93 39.44
N GLN A 166 -19.73 23.43 40.67
CA GLN A 166 -19.10 24.69 41.08
C GLN A 166 -17.58 24.57 41.33
N ASN A 167 -16.99 23.39 41.08
CA ASN A 167 -15.59 23.11 41.34
C ASN A 167 -14.84 22.91 40.02
N THR A 168 -14.01 23.89 39.66
CA THR A 168 -13.21 23.91 38.43
C THR A 168 -12.21 22.77 38.33
N SER A 169 -11.65 22.30 39.44
CA SER A 169 -10.74 21.14 39.44
C SER A 169 -11.47 19.84 39.10
N LEU A 170 -12.70 19.66 39.59
CA LEU A 170 -13.53 18.51 39.23
C LEU A 170 -13.95 18.57 37.75
N VAL A 171 -14.37 19.73 37.26
CA VAL A 171 -14.72 19.93 35.84
C VAL A 171 -13.54 19.60 34.93
N ALA A 172 -12.34 20.09 35.25
CA ALA A 172 -11.14 19.81 34.47
C ALA A 172 -10.77 18.32 34.45
N MET A 173 -10.87 17.64 35.59
CA MET A 173 -10.59 16.21 35.70
C MET A 173 -11.58 15.37 34.89
N THR A 174 -12.88 15.65 35.04
CA THR A 174 -13.93 14.95 34.27
C THR A 174 -13.79 15.21 32.77
N GLY A 175 -13.53 16.46 32.37
CA GLY A 175 -13.29 16.81 30.98
C GLY A 175 -12.10 16.09 30.35
N ALA A 176 -10.98 15.97 31.08
CA ALA A 176 -9.81 15.24 30.60
C ALA A 176 -10.08 13.74 30.43
N ILE A 177 -10.76 13.11 31.41
CA ILE A 177 -11.12 11.68 31.35
C ILE A 177 -12.06 11.43 30.17
N THR A 178 -13.13 12.23 30.04
CA THR A 178 -14.09 12.09 28.95
C THR A 178 -13.45 12.36 27.60
N GLY A 179 -12.57 13.35 27.48
CA GLY A 179 -11.88 13.65 26.22
C GLY A 179 -10.95 12.53 25.76
N ILE A 180 -10.18 11.94 26.67
CA ILE A 180 -9.33 10.78 26.35
C ILE A 180 -10.19 9.58 25.96
N ALA A 181 -11.28 9.31 26.69
CA ALA A 181 -12.18 8.21 26.39
C ALA A 181 -12.86 8.37 25.02
N ALA A 182 -13.34 9.57 24.69
CA ALA A 182 -13.93 9.89 23.40
C ALA A 182 -12.92 9.71 22.26
N ALA A 183 -11.70 10.24 22.40
CA ALA A 183 -10.65 10.07 21.40
C ALA A 183 -10.31 8.59 21.13
N LEU A 184 -10.21 7.77 22.19
CA LEU A 184 -9.98 6.33 22.06
C LEU A 184 -11.17 5.59 21.42
N SER A 185 -12.41 5.95 21.79
CA SER A 185 -13.62 5.36 21.22
C SER A 185 -13.74 5.64 19.73
N MET A 186 -13.42 6.86 19.29
CA MET A 186 -13.49 7.25 17.89
C MET A 186 -12.38 6.61 17.06
N ALA A 187 -11.16 6.53 17.60
CA ALA A 187 -10.06 5.79 16.98
C ALA A 187 -10.38 4.30 16.81
N ALA A 188 -11.13 3.70 17.73
CA ALA A 188 -11.58 2.32 17.63
C ALA A 188 -12.79 2.12 16.69
N SER A 189 -13.61 3.16 16.47
CA SER A 189 -14.85 3.08 15.68
C SER A 189 -14.64 3.23 14.18
N GLU A 190 -13.53 3.82 13.72
CA GLU A 190 -13.25 4.00 12.29
C GLU A 190 -12.66 2.75 11.59
N TYR A 191 -12.58 1.61 12.29
CA TYR A 191 -11.90 0.41 11.81
C TYR A 191 -12.73 -0.60 11.01
#